data_AF-A0A3D0FRL6-F1
#
_entry.id   AF-A0A3D0FRL6-F1
#
_cell.length_a   1.000
_cell.length_b   1.000
_cell.length_c   1.000
_cell.angle_alpha   90.00
_cell.angle_beta   90.00
_cell.angle_gamma   90.00
#
_symmetry.space_group_name_H-M   'P 1'
#
loop_
_entity.id
_entity.type
_entity.pdbx_description
1 polymer ?
#
loop_
_entity_poly.entity_id
_entity_poly.type
_entity_poly.pdbx_seq_one_letter_code
_entity_poly.pdbx_strand_id
1 'polypeptide(L)'
;MKTIGIIGTRKKTSEQYYKIVEEEFLKHYEKGDMICSGLCPRSADMFALRLSNAYKTEILWFPAKRNKCGRSVSFKRNIYIALNSDILIALVSDDRIGGTEDIIRKFIKFHKEDKLIIIK
;
A
#
# COMPACT_ATOMS: atom_id res chain seq x y z
N MET A 1 8.55 -14.07 -8.45
CA MET A 1 7.59 -13.76 -7.37
C MET A 1 8.07 -12.51 -6.68
N LYS A 2 7.26 -11.46 -6.77
CA LYS A 2 7.50 -10.16 -6.14
C LYS A 2 6.32 -9.78 -5.28
N THR A 3 6.52 -8.81 -4.40
CA THR A 3 5.48 -8.26 -3.53
C THR A 3 5.16 -6.83 -3.94
N ILE A 4 3.89 -6.57 -4.25
CA ILE A 4 3.40 -5.25 -4.62
C ILE A 4 2.73 -4.61 -3.40
N GLY A 5 3.37 -3.57 -2.89
CA GLY A 5 2.84 -2.73 -1.82
C GLY A 5 1.70 -1.85 -2.33
N ILE A 6 0.54 -1.89 -1.66
CA ILE A 6 -0.60 -1.01 -1.97
C ILE A 6 -0.94 -0.22 -0.72
N ILE A 7 -0.74 1.10 -0.78
CA ILE A 7 -0.97 2.02 0.34
C ILE A 7 -1.72 3.26 -0.14
N GLY A 8 -2.35 4.00 0.78
CA GLY A 8 -2.95 5.26 0.38
C GLY A 8 -3.70 6.03 1.44
N THR A 9 -4.14 7.21 1.02
CA THR A 9 -4.91 8.16 1.82
C THR A 9 -6.32 7.65 2.07
N ARG A 10 -6.83 7.88 3.29
CA ARG A 10 -8.22 7.53 3.65
C ARG A 10 -9.27 8.38 2.96
N LYS A 11 -8.87 9.45 2.26
CA LYS A 11 -9.79 10.39 1.58
C LYS A 11 -10.25 9.89 0.22
N LYS A 12 -9.49 8.99 -0.41
CA LYS A 12 -9.75 8.51 -1.78
C LYS A 12 -10.31 7.09 -1.73
N THR A 13 -11.63 7.02 -1.67
CA THR A 13 -12.36 5.74 -1.46
C THR A 13 -13.32 5.40 -2.59
N SER A 14 -13.45 6.25 -3.61
CA SER A 14 -14.38 6.02 -4.71
C SER A 14 -13.90 4.90 -5.64
N GLU A 15 -14.85 4.32 -6.38
CA GLU A 15 -14.59 3.26 -7.37
C GLU A 15 -13.63 3.73 -8.48
N GLN A 16 -13.65 5.02 -8.80
CA GLN A 16 -12.72 5.60 -9.77
C GLN A 16 -11.26 5.40 -9.35
N TYR A 17 -10.93 5.63 -8.08
CA TYR A 17 -9.58 5.41 -7.59
C TYR A 17 -9.23 3.92 -7.49
N TYR A 18 -10.21 3.06 -7.21
CA TYR A 18 -9.99 1.62 -7.28
C TYR A 18 -9.52 1.21 -8.68
N LYS A 19 -10.24 1.65 -9.73
CA LYS A 19 -9.88 1.33 -11.12
C LYS A 19 -8.48 1.82 -11.50
N ILE A 20 -8.12 3.04 -11.11
CA ILE A 20 -6.77 3.56 -11.39
C ILE A 20 -5.70 2.72 -10.70
N VAL A 21 -5.93 2.31 -9.44
CA VAL A 21 -5.01 1.43 -8.70
C VAL A 21 -4.95 0.04 -9.33
N GLU A 22 -6.08 -0.51 -9.77
CA GLU A 22 -6.17 -1.81 -10.45
C GLU A 22 -5.42 -1.80 -11.79
N GLU A 23 -5.65 -0.79 -12.62
CA GLU A 23 -4.95 -0.60 -13.90
C GLU A 23 -3.43 -0.55 -13.69
N GLU A 24 -2.97 0.18 -12.67
CA GLU A 24 -1.55 0.24 -12.36
C GLU A 24 -1.02 -1.08 -11.80
N PHE A 25 -1.77 -1.71 -10.90
CA PHE A 25 -1.41 -3.03 -10.37
C PHE A 25 -1.22 -4.06 -11.49
N LEU A 26 -2.13 -4.10 -12.47
CA LEU A 26 -2.08 -5.04 -13.58
C LEU A 26 -0.89 -4.85 -14.53
N LYS A 27 -0.31 -3.65 -14.60
CA LYS A 27 0.91 -3.42 -15.40
C LYS A 27 2.13 -4.14 -14.82
N HIS A 28 2.13 -4.35 -13.51
CA HIS A 28 3.27 -4.93 -12.78
C HIS A 28 2.98 -6.35 -12.29
N TYR A 29 1.72 -6.73 -12.11
CA TYR A 29 1.33 -8.01 -11.53
C TYR A 29 1.56 -9.19 -12.49
N GLU A 30 2.17 -10.25 -11.97
CA GLU A 30 2.23 -11.56 -12.59
C GLU A 30 1.63 -12.62 -11.66
N LYS A 31 1.06 -13.68 -12.24
CA LYS A 31 0.46 -14.77 -11.46
C LYS A 31 1.50 -15.39 -10.51
N GLY A 32 1.18 -15.39 -9.23
CA GLY A 32 2.07 -15.88 -8.16
C GLY A 32 2.75 -14.78 -7.38
N ASP A 33 2.64 -13.52 -7.81
CA ASP A 33 3.03 -12.37 -6.99
C ASP A 33 2.12 -12.19 -5.78
N MET A 34 2.57 -11.40 -4.81
CA MET A 34 1.86 -11.11 -3.56
C MET A 34 1.50 -9.63 -3.46
N ILE A 35 0.50 -9.32 -2.63
CA ILE A 35 0.18 -7.95 -2.23
C ILE A 35 0.68 -7.71 -0.81
N CYS A 36 1.14 -6.49 -0.50
CA CYS A 36 1.48 -6.06 0.86
C CYS A 36 0.73 -4.78 1.23
N SER A 37 0.08 -4.74 2.40
CA SER A 37 -0.70 -3.57 2.81
C SER A 37 -0.94 -3.48 4.33
N GLY A 38 -1.48 -2.34 4.80
CA GLY A 38 -1.60 -1.97 6.21
C GLY A 38 -2.89 -2.39 6.92
N LEU A 39 -3.80 -3.09 6.23
CA LEU A 39 -5.12 -3.53 6.70
C LEU A 39 -5.97 -2.39 7.30
N CYS A 40 -5.99 -1.23 6.65
CA CYS A 40 -6.96 -0.19 6.98
C CYS A 40 -8.33 -0.54 6.37
N PRO A 41 -9.43 -0.49 7.15
CA PRO A 41 -10.77 -0.82 6.64
C PRO A 41 -11.33 0.23 5.67
N ARG A 42 -10.53 1.20 5.23
CA ARG A 42 -10.91 2.29 4.33
C ARG A 42 -9.81 2.51 3.29
N SER A 43 -10.19 2.94 2.09
CA SER A 43 -9.30 3.37 0.99
C SER A 43 -8.37 2.30 0.38
N ALA A 44 -7.14 2.64 0.02
CA ALA A 44 -6.22 1.78 -0.75
C ALA A 44 -5.98 0.40 -0.12
N ASP A 45 -5.95 0.29 1.21
CA ASP A 45 -5.83 -1.01 1.88
C ASP A 45 -7.08 -1.88 1.64
N MET A 46 -8.27 -1.29 1.45
CA MET A 46 -9.47 -2.02 1.02
C MET A 46 -9.37 -2.41 -0.46
N PHE A 47 -8.73 -1.58 -1.30
CA PHE A 47 -8.46 -1.93 -2.69
C PHE A 47 -7.51 -3.12 -2.78
N ALA A 48 -6.49 -3.18 -1.92
CA ALA A 48 -5.60 -4.34 -1.82
C ALA A 48 -6.35 -5.65 -1.54
N LEU A 49 -7.33 -5.63 -0.63
CA LEU A 49 -8.20 -6.79 -0.35
C LEU A 49 -9.10 -7.14 -1.56
N ARG A 50 -9.64 -6.14 -2.25
CA ARG A 50 -10.45 -6.37 -3.46
C ARG A 50 -9.62 -7.02 -4.56
N LEU A 51 -8.43 -6.51 -4.81
CA LEU A 51 -7.48 -7.06 -5.78
C LEU A 51 -7.06 -8.49 -5.40
N SER A 52 -6.75 -8.74 -4.12
CA SER A 52 -6.38 -10.08 -3.66
C SER A 52 -7.50 -11.10 -3.94
N ASN A 53 -8.75 -10.70 -3.73
CA ASN A 53 -9.90 -11.55 -4.01
C ASN A 53 -10.14 -11.74 -5.52
N ALA A 54 -10.10 -10.65 -6.30
CA ALA A 54 -10.34 -10.67 -7.73
C ALA A 54 -9.29 -11.52 -8.48
N TYR A 55 -8.02 -11.38 -8.11
CA TYR A 55 -6.89 -12.03 -8.76
C TYR A 55 -6.34 -13.24 -7.99
N LYS A 56 -7.06 -13.72 -6.95
CA LYS A 56 -6.69 -14.86 -6.11
C LYS A 56 -5.23 -14.82 -5.64
N THR A 57 -4.83 -13.64 -5.18
CA THR A 57 -3.45 -13.31 -4.81
C THR A 57 -3.30 -13.31 -3.30
N GLU A 58 -2.20 -13.84 -2.80
CA GLU A 58 -1.89 -13.78 -1.37
C GLU A 58 -1.60 -12.36 -0.91
N ILE A 59 -1.92 -12.06 0.36
CA ILE A 59 -1.74 -10.73 0.92
C ILE A 59 -1.03 -10.76 2.26
N LEU A 60 0.06 -10.02 2.34
CA LEU A 60 0.82 -9.74 3.55
C LEU A 60 0.21 -8.53 4.27
N TRP A 61 -0.48 -8.82 5.37
CA TRP A 61 -1.10 -7.78 6.18
C TRP A 61 -0.20 -7.32 7.32
N PHE A 62 0.00 -6.01 7.39
CA PHE A 62 0.64 -5.35 8.52
C PHE A 62 -0.38 -4.44 9.23
N PRO A 63 -1.33 -4.97 10.02
CA PRO A 63 -2.31 -4.15 10.72
C PRO A 63 -1.66 -3.26 11.78
N ALA A 64 -2.11 -2.00 11.87
CA ALA A 64 -1.78 -1.16 13.03
C ALA A 64 -2.65 -1.58 14.22
N LYS A 65 -2.05 -2.21 15.25
CA LYS A 65 -2.74 -2.50 16.51
C LYS A 65 -3.07 -1.19 17.26
N ARG A 66 -4.22 -0.59 16.95
CA ARG A 66 -4.68 0.68 17.55
C ARG A 66 -4.93 0.60 19.06
N ASN A 67 -5.21 -0.59 19.59
CA ASN A 67 -5.74 -0.75 20.94
C ASN A 67 -4.67 -0.89 22.04
N LYS A 68 -3.36 -0.85 21.72
CA LYS A 68 -2.31 -1.06 22.75
C LYS A 68 -1.08 -0.15 22.72
N CYS A 69 -0.85 0.66 21.68
CA CYS A 69 0.40 1.43 21.62
C CYS A 69 0.25 2.75 20.84
N GLY A 70 0.92 3.80 21.30
CA GLY A 70 0.88 5.15 20.73
C GLY A 70 1.39 5.28 19.29
N ARG A 71 1.46 6.53 18.80
CA ARG A 71 1.83 6.90 17.40
C ARG A 71 3.03 6.11 16.84
N SER A 72 4.01 5.79 17.67
CA SER A 72 5.24 5.06 17.34
C SER A 72 5.03 3.66 16.73
N VAL A 73 3.95 2.94 17.06
CA VAL A 73 3.71 1.59 16.48
C VAL A 73 3.19 1.64 15.05
N SER A 74 2.44 2.69 14.69
CA SER A 74 2.04 2.91 13.29
C SER A 74 3.24 3.17 12.39
N PHE A 75 4.26 3.86 12.92
CA PHE A 75 5.53 4.09 12.21
C PHE A 75 6.39 2.84 12.09
N LYS A 76 6.40 1.95 13.11
CA LYS A 76 7.11 0.66 13.00
C LYS A 76 6.48 -0.23 11.93
N ARG A 77 5.15 -0.31 11.88
CA ARG A 77 4.43 -1.02 10.82
C ARG A 77 4.82 -0.51 9.42
N ASN A 78 4.91 0.80 9.23
CA ASN A 78 5.28 1.39 7.95
C ASN A 78 6.65 0.93 7.45
N ILE A 79 7.58 0.58 8.36
CA ILE A 79 8.87 -0.03 8.00
C ILE A 79 8.64 -1.39 7.35
N TYR A 80 7.80 -2.24 7.93
CA TYR A 80 7.56 -3.58 7.39
C TYR A 80 6.88 -3.54 6.02
N ILE A 81 5.90 -2.64 5.83
CA ILE A 81 5.27 -2.47 4.50
C ILE A 81 6.32 -2.05 3.47
N ALA A 82 7.12 -1.03 3.79
CA ALA A 82 8.17 -0.55 2.90
C ALA A 82 9.23 -1.63 2.60
N LEU A 83 9.68 -2.36 3.62
CA LEU A 83 10.72 -3.38 3.50
C LEU A 83 10.28 -4.59 2.66
N ASN A 84 9.02 -5.03 2.83
CA ASN A 84 8.49 -6.23 2.17
C ASN A 84 7.87 -5.92 0.80
N SER A 85 7.87 -4.66 0.34
CA SER A 85 7.39 -4.33 -1.00
C SER A 85 8.58 -4.28 -1.95
N ASP A 86 8.48 -4.95 -3.10
CA ASP A 86 9.41 -4.78 -4.22
C ASP A 86 9.01 -3.60 -5.08
N ILE A 87 7.70 -3.39 -5.27
CA ILE A 87 7.09 -2.26 -5.97
C ILE A 87 6.08 -1.62 -5.01
N LEU A 88 5.98 -0.29 -4.96
CA LEU A 88 5.03 0.40 -4.09
C LEU A 88 4.09 1.29 -4.92
N ILE A 89 2.80 0.98 -4.89
CA ILE A 89 1.72 1.80 -5.45
C ILE A 89 1.10 2.61 -4.31
N ALA A 90 1.24 3.93 -4.39
CA ALA A 90 0.82 4.86 -3.36
C ALA A 90 -0.27 5.83 -3.87
N LEU A 91 -1.50 5.65 -3.40
CA LEU A 91 -2.62 6.56 -3.66
C LEU A 91 -2.61 7.72 -2.65
N VAL A 92 -2.17 8.91 -3.06
CA VAL A 92 -1.99 10.07 -2.17
C VAL A 92 -3.06 11.13 -2.40
N SER A 93 -3.40 11.95 -1.39
CA SER A 93 -4.19 13.18 -1.59
C SER A 93 -3.26 14.38 -1.83
N ASP A 94 -3.78 15.47 -2.38
CA ASP A 94 -2.97 16.66 -2.69
C ASP A 94 -2.41 17.34 -1.43
N ASP A 95 -3.11 17.21 -0.31
CA ASP A 95 -2.76 17.81 0.99
C ASP A 95 -1.87 16.90 1.86
N ARG A 96 -0.81 16.37 1.25
CA ARG A 96 0.07 15.31 1.77
C ARG A 96 0.68 15.58 3.15
N ILE A 97 0.06 15.07 4.22
CA ILE A 97 0.70 14.96 5.55
C ILE A 97 0.18 13.72 6.28
N GLY A 98 1.06 12.76 6.58
CA GLY A 98 0.73 11.66 7.48
C GLY A 98 1.42 10.33 7.21
N GLY A 99 0.63 9.26 7.32
CA GLY A 99 1.12 7.88 7.38
C GLY A 99 1.57 7.31 6.04
N THR A 100 1.01 7.79 4.93
CA THR A 100 1.34 7.33 3.58
C THR A 100 2.70 7.86 3.15
N GLU A 101 2.97 9.14 3.42
CA GLU A 101 4.24 9.81 3.15
C GLU A 101 5.39 9.16 3.92
N ASP A 102 5.15 8.72 5.15
CA ASP A 102 6.16 8.00 5.93
C ASP A 102 6.51 6.63 5.33
N ILE A 103 5.54 5.89 4.77
CA ILE A 103 5.84 4.63 4.06
C ILE A 103 6.62 4.93 2.79
N ILE A 104 6.21 5.92 2.00
CA ILE A 104 6.92 6.34 0.78
C ILE A 104 8.38 6.67 1.09
N ARG A 105 8.63 7.53 2.09
CA ARG A 105 9.98 7.90 2.51
C ARG A 105 10.82 6.69 2.93
N LYS A 106 10.21 5.75 3.65
CA LYS A 106 10.90 4.52 4.08
C LYS A 106 11.19 3.59 2.91
N PHE A 107 10.25 3.46 1.98
CA PHE A 107 10.41 2.67 0.77
C PHE A 107 11.57 3.20 -0.06
N ILE A 108 11.62 4.52 -0.32
CA ILE A 108 12.75 5.16 -1.02
C ILE A 108 14.08 4.97 -0.28
N LYS A 109 14.06 4.80 1.06
CA LYS A 109 15.28 4.53 1.83
C LYS A 109 15.76 3.08 1.70
N PHE A 110 14.84 2.12 1.62
CA PHE A 110 15.17 0.70 1.55
C PHE A 110 15.38 0.20 0.11
N HIS A 111 14.74 0.87 -0.83
CA HIS A 111 14.67 0.51 -2.24
C HIS A 111 15.01 1.72 -3.11
N LYS A 112 14.85 1.57 -4.43
CA LYS A 112 15.07 2.65 -5.38
C LYS A 112 13.73 3.32 -5.73
N GLU A 113 13.80 4.59 -6.11
CA GLU A 113 12.62 5.41 -6.43
C GLU A 113 11.92 4.95 -7.73
N ASP A 114 12.63 4.28 -8.63
CA ASP A 114 12.09 3.71 -9.88
C ASP A 114 11.01 2.63 -9.66
N LYS A 115 10.92 2.08 -8.44
CA LYS A 115 9.90 1.11 -8.05
C LYS A 115 8.72 1.72 -7.27
N LEU A 116 8.67 3.04 -7.16
CA LEU A 116 7.59 3.78 -6.51
C LEU A 116 6.67 4.39 -7.56
N ILE A 117 5.36 4.13 -7.44
CA ILE A 117 4.33 4.69 -8.29
C ILE A 117 3.38 5.52 -7.44
N ILE A 118 3.25 6.81 -7.76
CA ILE A 118 2.39 7.75 -7.02
C ILE A 118 1.16 8.08 -7.86
N ILE A 119 -0.02 7.78 -7.32
CA ILE A 119 -1.31 8.12 -7.90
C ILE A 119 -1.91 9.29 -7.13
N LYS A 120 -2.22 10.38 -7.85
CA LYS A 120 -2.84 11.60 -7.31
C LYS A 120 -4.32 11.69 -7.67
#